data_AF-A0A821YJR4-F1
#
_entry.id   AF-A0A821YJR4-F1
#
_cell.length_a   1.000
_cell.length_b   1.000
_cell.length_c   1.000
_cell.angle_alpha   90.00
_cell.angle_beta   90.00
_cell.angle_gamma   90.00
#
_symmetry.space_group_name_H-M   'P 1'
#
loop_
_entity.id
_entity.type
_entity.pdbx_description
1 polymer ?
#
loop_
_entity_poly.entity_id
_entity_poly.type
_entity_poly.pdbx_seq_one_letter_code
_entity_poly.pdbx_strand_id
1 'polypeptide(L)'
;TAVATGQVLFHRYYYSSSFVRRPMEIFAMACTNLAAKIEENARRIRDVINVFHHIKQVRSGKTIRPLLVDQAYIDRKGEVIKAERRVLKELGFCVYVKHPHKMITMYLKVLEKEREKNLVQTAW
;
A
#
# COMPACT_ATOMS: atom_id res chain seq x y z
N THR A 1 8.60 5.54 -1.52
CA THR A 1 7.60 5.86 -2.57
C THR A 1 6.53 4.79 -2.68
N ALA A 2 6.87 3.49 -2.68
CA ALA A 2 5.89 2.39 -2.78
C ALA A 2 4.71 2.45 -1.79
N VAL A 3 4.94 2.85 -0.53
CA VAL A 3 3.85 3.03 0.44
C VAL A 3 2.88 4.14 0.01
N ALA A 4 3.40 5.30 -0.41
CA ALA A 4 2.60 6.41 -0.91
C ALA A 4 1.83 6.02 -2.18
N THR A 5 2.46 5.25 -3.09
CA THR A 5 1.79 4.71 -4.29
C THR A 5 0.65 3.79 -3.90
N GLY A 6 0.89 2.87 -2.95
CA GLY A 6 -0.15 1.97 -2.42
C GLY A 6 -1.35 2.72 -1.82
N GLN A 7 -1.09 3.79 -1.07
CA GLN A 7 -2.15 4.64 -0.50
C GLN A 7 -2.95 5.36 -1.58
N VAL A 8 -2.30 5.94 -2.59
CA VAL A 8 -3.00 6.60 -3.71
C VAL A 8 -3.85 5.60 -4.49
N LEU A 9 -3.34 4.40 -4.79
CA LEU A 9 -4.11 3.35 -5.46
C LEU A 9 -5.33 2.94 -4.62
N PHE A 10 -5.16 2.80 -3.31
CA PHE A 10 -6.24 2.45 -2.39
C PHE A 10 -7.31 3.55 -2.35
N HIS A 11 -6.93 4.82 -2.21
CA HIS A 11 -7.86 5.94 -2.21
C HIS A 11 -8.61 6.07 -3.55
N ARG A 12 -7.89 5.98 -4.68
CA ARG A 12 -8.52 6.03 -6.02
C ARG A 12 -9.50 4.88 -6.22
N TYR A 13 -9.18 3.69 -5.72
CA TYR A 13 -10.08 2.54 -5.80
C TYR A 13 -11.37 2.79 -5.01
N TYR A 14 -11.25 3.22 -3.75
CA TYR A 14 -12.39 3.47 -2.86
C TYR A 14 -13.17 4.74 -3.15
N TYR A 15 -12.68 5.61 -4.04
CA TYR A 15 -13.47 6.69 -4.59
C TYR A 15 -14.69 6.20 -5.38
N SER A 16 -14.54 5.13 -6.17
CA SER A 16 -15.63 4.50 -6.94
C SER A 16 -16.17 3.21 -6.30
N SER A 17 -15.62 2.82 -5.14
CA SER A 17 -15.85 1.51 -4.54
C SER A 17 -16.40 1.55 -3.12
N SER A 18 -17.34 0.66 -2.80
CA SER A 18 -17.88 0.55 -1.43
C SER A 18 -17.01 -0.30 -0.51
N PHE A 19 -16.69 0.25 0.67
CA PHE A 19 -16.05 -0.46 1.79
C PHE A 19 -16.90 -1.62 2.34
N VAL A 20 -18.22 -1.54 2.25
CA VAL A 20 -19.13 -2.59 2.76
C VAL A 20 -19.03 -3.84 1.90
N ARG A 21 -18.97 -3.67 0.57
CA ARG A 21 -18.92 -4.79 -0.38
C ARG A 21 -17.50 -5.34 -0.57
N ARG A 22 -16.47 -4.58 -0.17
CA ARG A 22 -15.07 -4.89 -0.48
C ARG A 22 -14.20 -4.73 0.77
N PRO A 23 -13.78 -5.84 1.41
CA PRO A 23 -13.06 -5.78 2.67
C PRO A 23 -11.72 -5.08 2.49
N MET A 24 -11.52 -4.01 3.26
CA MET A 24 -10.34 -3.13 3.17
C MET A 24 -9.02 -3.88 3.31
N GLU A 25 -8.97 -4.93 4.13
CA GLU A 25 -7.73 -5.67 4.44
C GLU A 25 -7.16 -6.35 3.20
N ILE A 26 -8.02 -6.96 2.36
CA ILE A 26 -7.64 -7.59 1.10
C ILE A 26 -7.13 -6.55 0.11
N PHE A 27 -7.86 -5.45 -0.03
CA PHE A 27 -7.50 -4.41 -0.98
C PHE A 27 -6.25 -3.64 -0.56
N ALA A 28 -6.01 -3.45 0.73
CA ALA A 28 -4.78 -2.86 1.24
C ALA A 28 -3.56 -3.75 0.93
N MET A 29 -3.66 -5.07 1.14
CA MET A 29 -2.60 -6.01 0.73
C MET A 29 -2.38 -5.99 -0.79
N ALA A 30 -3.46 -5.98 -1.57
CA ALA A 30 -3.39 -5.93 -3.03
C ALA A 30 -2.74 -4.63 -3.53
N CYS A 31 -3.14 -3.47 -3.02
CA CYS A 31 -2.55 -2.18 -3.37
C CYS A 31 -1.08 -2.10 -2.95
N THR A 32 -0.69 -2.66 -1.80
CA THR A 32 0.71 -2.70 -1.35
C THR A 32 1.55 -3.58 -2.28
N ASN A 33 1.07 -4.77 -2.62
CA ASN A 33 1.75 -5.69 -3.54
C ASN A 33 1.87 -5.09 -4.95
N LEU A 34 0.81 -4.44 -5.43
CA LEU A 34 0.78 -3.79 -6.73
C LEU A 34 1.75 -2.60 -6.78
N ALA A 35 1.74 -1.74 -5.76
CA ALA A 35 2.63 -0.59 -5.67
C ALA A 35 4.10 -1.01 -5.61
N ALA A 36 4.43 -2.09 -4.89
CA ALA A 36 5.77 -2.64 -4.86
C ALA A 36 6.26 -3.07 -6.26
N LYS A 37 5.37 -3.63 -7.10
CA LYS A 37 5.69 -3.98 -8.49
C LYS A 37 5.86 -2.75 -9.38
N ILE A 38 5.00 -1.73 -9.22
CA ILE A 38 5.05 -0.49 -10.01
C ILE A 38 6.34 0.29 -9.73
N GLU A 39 6.83 0.26 -8.49
CA GLU A 39 8.03 0.98 -8.06
C GLU A 39 9.29 0.11 -8.15
N GLU A 40 9.25 -0.96 -8.94
CA GLU A 40 10.38 -1.88 -9.21
C GLU A 40 11.03 -2.48 -7.95
N ASN A 41 10.28 -2.56 -6.85
CA ASN A 41 10.72 -3.11 -5.56
C ASN A 41 9.81 -4.26 -5.14
N ALA A 42 9.59 -5.20 -6.08
CA ALA A 42 8.63 -6.27 -5.92
C ALA A 42 8.95 -7.15 -4.69
N ARG A 43 7.92 -7.44 -3.89
CA ARG A 43 8.01 -8.31 -2.71
C ARG A 43 7.21 -9.57 -2.93
N ARG A 44 7.54 -10.64 -2.21
CA ARG A 44 6.74 -11.88 -2.27
C ARG A 44 5.41 -11.61 -1.61
N ILE A 45 4.31 -12.05 -2.25
CA ILE A 45 2.96 -11.91 -1.69
C ILE A 45 2.83 -12.55 -0.30
N ARG A 46 3.61 -13.61 -0.02
CA ARG A 46 3.69 -14.23 1.31
C ARG A 46 4.16 -13.24 2.36
N ASP A 47 5.16 -12.42 2.05
CA ASP A 47 5.72 -11.45 3.01
C ASP A 47 4.68 -10.37 3.34
N VAL A 48 3.94 -9.91 2.33
CA VAL A 48 2.83 -8.97 2.51
C VAL A 48 1.76 -9.59 3.42
N ILE A 49 1.32 -10.81 3.14
CA ILE A 49 0.29 -11.49 3.96
C ILE A 49 0.79 -11.71 5.40
N ASN A 50 2.05 -12.11 5.58
CA ASN A 50 2.66 -12.30 6.90
C ASN A 50 2.66 -11.02 7.73
N VAL A 51 3.03 -9.89 7.13
CA VAL A 51 3.05 -8.58 7.81
C VAL A 51 1.63 -8.18 8.21
N PHE A 52 0.64 -8.31 7.32
CA PHE A 52 -0.75 -8.00 7.65
C PHE A 52 -1.31 -8.93 8.74
N HIS A 53 -0.94 -10.21 8.70
CA HIS A 53 -1.30 -11.18 9.73
C HIS A 53 -0.71 -10.79 11.09
N HIS A 54 0.56 -10.39 11.12
CA HIS A 54 1.23 -9.92 12.34
C HIS A 54 0.57 -8.64 12.89
N ILE A 55 0.33 -7.63 12.04
CA ILE A 55 -0.34 -6.38 12.43
C ILE A 55 -1.72 -6.66 13.05
N LYS A 56 -2.49 -7.59 12.46
CA LYS A 56 -3.81 -7.97 12.98
C LYS A 56 -3.74 -8.61 14.36
N GLN A 57 -2.72 -9.43 14.62
CA GLN A 57 -2.51 -10.05 15.93
C GLN A 57 -2.11 -9.01 16.98
N VAL A 58 -1.17 -8.13 16.65
CA VAL A 58 -0.73 -7.03 17.52
C VAL A 58 -1.91 -6.14 17.90
N ARG A 59 -2.71 -5.72 16.91
CA ARG A 59 -3.89 -4.85 17.15
C ARG A 59 -5.00 -5.51 17.96
N SER A 60 -5.08 -6.85 17.94
CA SER A 60 -6.09 -7.59 18.71
C SER A 60 -5.57 -8.05 20.08
N GLY A 61 -4.34 -7.71 20.46
CA GLY A 61 -3.72 -8.15 21.71
C GLY A 61 -3.54 -9.67 21.81
N LYS A 62 -3.60 -10.39 20.69
CA LYS A 62 -3.48 -11.85 20.65
C LYS A 62 -2.00 -12.26 20.70
N THR A 63 -1.75 -13.47 21.21
CA THR A 63 -0.42 -14.09 21.15
C THR A 63 0.05 -14.16 19.70
N ILE A 64 1.24 -13.63 19.41
CA ILE A 64 1.82 -13.63 18.07
C ILE A 64 2.19 -15.06 17.68
N ARG A 65 1.54 -15.59 16.65
CA ARG A 65 1.79 -16.91 16.07
C ARG A 65 2.20 -16.77 14.60
N PRO A 66 3.09 -17.65 14.12
CA PRO A 66 3.46 -17.67 12.71
C PRO A 66 2.25 -18.04 11.85
N LEU A 67 2.21 -17.49 10.63
CA LEU A 67 1.18 -17.84 9.66
C LEU A 67 1.37 -19.28 9.20
N LEU A 68 0.34 -20.12 9.38
CA LEU A 68 0.33 -21.48 8.88
C LEU A 68 0.03 -21.48 7.37
N VAL A 69 0.66 -22.41 6.65
CA VAL A 69 0.46 -22.56 5.20
C VAL A 69 -0.62 -23.62 4.97
N ASP A 70 -1.85 -23.24 5.28
CA ASP A 70 -3.04 -24.09 5.16
C ASP A 70 -3.93 -23.65 3.99
N GLN A 71 -5.10 -24.29 3.87
CA GLN A 71 -6.09 -23.93 2.84
C GLN A 71 -6.54 -22.46 2.97
N ALA A 72 -6.69 -21.95 4.19
CA ALA A 72 -7.10 -20.56 4.42
C ALA A 72 -6.05 -19.57 3.89
N TYR A 73 -4.76 -19.87 4.03
CA TYR A 73 -3.69 -19.09 3.40
C TYR A 73 -3.78 -19.11 1.87
N ILE A 74 -4.01 -20.29 1.27
CA ILE A 74 -4.13 -20.43 -0.19
C ILE A 74 -5.31 -19.60 -0.71
N ASP A 75 -6.45 -19.68 -0.04
CA ASP A 75 -7.66 -18.92 -0.38
C ASP A 75 -7.40 -17.42 -0.25
N ARG A 76 -6.80 -16.99 0.87
CA ARG A 76 -6.44 -15.59 1.12
C ARG A 76 -5.50 -15.04 0.06
N LYS A 77 -4.47 -15.80 -0.31
CA LYS A 77 -3.55 -15.45 -1.39
C LYS A 77 -4.31 -15.29 -2.72
N GLY A 78 -5.25 -16.20 -3.00
CA GLY A 78 -6.14 -16.11 -4.16
C GLY A 78 -7.00 -14.85 -4.15
N GLU A 79 -7.57 -14.47 -3.00
CA GLU A 79 -8.35 -13.23 -2.84
C GLU A 79 -7.51 -11.99 -3.12
N VAL A 80 -6.28 -11.91 -2.60
CA VAL A 80 -5.38 -10.77 -2.83
C VAL A 80 -5.03 -10.63 -4.31
N ILE A 81 -4.74 -11.74 -5.00
CA ILE A 81 -4.46 -11.72 -6.45
C ILE A 81 -5.70 -11.29 -7.25
N LYS A 82 -6.89 -11.76 -6.88
CA LYS A 82 -8.15 -11.33 -7.50
C LYS A 82 -8.43 -9.85 -7.26
N ALA A 83 -8.17 -9.36 -6.05
CA ALA A 83 -8.36 -7.96 -5.69
C ALA A 83 -7.38 -7.05 -6.45
N GLU A 84 -6.14 -7.48 -6.63
CA GLU A 84 -5.15 -6.75 -7.44
C GLU A 84 -5.63 -6.56 -8.88
N ARG A 85 -6.16 -7.61 -9.51
CA ARG A 85 -6.77 -7.51 -10.85
C ARG A 85 -7.96 -6.56 -10.88
N ARG A 86 -8.78 -6.54 -9.82
CA ARG A 86 -9.92 -5.61 -9.70
C ARG A 86 -9.46 -4.16 -9.59
N VAL A 87 -8.41 -3.89 -8.81
CA VAL A 87 -7.82 -2.54 -8.71
C VAL A 87 -7.33 -2.08 -10.07
N LEU A 88 -6.61 -2.93 -10.82
CA LEU A 88 -6.14 -2.59 -12.16
C LEU A 88 -7.28 -2.29 -13.13
N LYS A 89 -8.34 -3.11 -13.13
CA LYS A 89 -9.52 -2.93 -13.98
C LYS A 89 -10.24 -1.62 -13.64
N GLU A 90 -10.47 -1.35 -12.36
CA GLU A 90 -11.19 -0.17 -11.90
C GLU A 90 -10.44 1.12 -12.21
N LEU A 91 -9.10 1.11 -12.09
CA LEU A 91 -8.26 2.26 -12.40
C LEU A 91 -7.95 2.40 -13.90
N GLY A 92 -8.48 1.52 -14.76
CA GLY A 92 -8.18 1.53 -16.19
C GLY A 92 -6.69 1.41 -16.48
N PHE A 93 -5.94 0.68 -15.65
CA PHE A 93 -4.47 0.59 -15.69
C PHE A 93 -3.73 1.94 -15.50
N CYS A 94 -4.42 3.01 -15.09
CA CYS A 94 -3.82 4.30 -14.75
C CYS A 94 -3.17 4.24 -13.35
N VAL A 95 -2.04 3.53 -13.28
CA VAL A 95 -1.32 3.26 -12.03
C VAL A 95 -0.11 4.17 -11.80
N TYR A 96 0.20 5.05 -12.76
CA TYR A 96 1.26 6.03 -12.60
C TYR A 96 0.84 7.10 -11.58
N VAL A 97 1.65 7.27 -10.54
CA VAL A 97 1.41 8.21 -9.45
C VAL A 97 2.56 9.22 -9.41
N LYS A 98 2.21 10.50 -9.56
CA LYS A 98 3.13 11.60 -9.27
C LYS A 98 3.00 11.96 -7.79
N HIS A 99 4.07 11.74 -7.03
CA HIS A 99 4.09 12.07 -5.61
C HIS A 99 4.42 13.55 -5.37
N PRO A 100 3.85 14.18 -4.32
CA PRO A 100 4.10 15.58 -4.00
C PRO A 100 5.53 15.83 -3.50
N HIS A 101 6.25 14.80 -3.05
CA HIS A 101 7.61 14.91 -2.49
C HIS A 101 8.57 15.69 -3.41
N LYS A 102 8.48 15.51 -4.75
CA LYS A 102 9.31 16.27 -5.70
C LYS A 102 9.00 17.77 -5.68
N MET A 103 7.74 18.14 -5.51
CA MET A 103 7.32 19.55 -5.39
C MET A 103 7.78 20.15 -4.06
N ILE A 104 7.69 19.39 -2.95
CA ILE A 104 8.20 19.82 -1.64
C ILE A 104 9.68 20.19 -1.73
N THR A 105 10.52 19.33 -2.32
CA THR A 105 11.94 19.63 -2.52
C THR A 105 12.16 20.85 -3.42
N MET A 106 11.34 21.03 -4.46
CA MET A 106 11.43 22.20 -5.34
C MET A 106 11.11 23.50 -4.61
N TYR A 107 10.08 23.53 -3.76
CA TYR A 107 9.76 24.72 -2.97
C TYR A 107 10.83 25.03 -1.92
N LEU A 108 11.39 24.01 -1.25
CA LEU A 108 12.48 24.20 -0.28
C LEU A 108 13.75 24.81 -0.94
N LYS A 109 14.02 24.47 -2.20
CA LYS A 109 15.07 25.09 -3.04
C LYS A 109 14.80 26.56 -3.30
N VAL A 110 13.61 26.87 -3.81
CA VAL A 110 13.22 28.25 -4.17
C VAL A 110 13.23 29.16 -2.94
N LEU A 111 12.90 28.62 -1.77
CA LEU A 111 12.91 29.34 -0.50
C LEU A 111 14.30 29.38 0.17
N GLU A 112 15.33 28.79 -0.42
CA GLU A 112 16.69 28.68 0.13
C GLU A 112 16.74 28.01 1.52
N LYS A 113 15.75 27.17 1.83
CA LYS A 113 15.59 26.51 3.14
C LYS A 113 16.03 25.05 3.17
N GLU A 114 16.71 24.56 2.14
CA GLU A 114 17.13 23.15 2.06
C GLU A 114 18.06 22.69 3.20
N ARG A 115 18.78 23.63 3.82
CA ARG A 115 19.72 23.33 4.92
C ARG A 115 19.02 23.25 6.28
N GLU A 116 17.78 23.72 6.37
CA GLU A 116 17.01 23.76 7.61
C GLU A 116 16.37 22.39 7.86
N LYS A 117 17.14 21.48 8.48
CA LYS A 117 16.76 20.06 8.67
C LYS A 117 15.37 19.87 9.28
N ASN A 118 15.00 20.67 10.27
CA ASN A 118 13.70 20.58 10.93
C ASN A 118 12.55 20.89 9.96
N LEU A 119 12.69 21.93 9.14
CA LEU A 119 11.68 22.31 8.15
C LEU A 119 11.57 21.25 7.04
N VAL A 120 12.71 20.78 6.53
CA VAL A 120 12.75 19.74 5.49
C VAL A 120 12.06 18.46 5.96
N GLN A 121 12.35 18.01 7.19
CA GLN A 121 11.77 16.78 7.74
C GLN A 121 10.28 16.91 8.07
N THR A 122 9.81 18.12 8.42
CA THR A 122 8.38 18.38 8.71
C THR A 122 7.56 18.48 7.43
N ALA A 123 8.14 19.00 6.35
CA ALA A 123 7.47 19.14 5.05
C ALA A 123 7.37 17.82 4.28
N TRP A 124 8.21 16.82 4.61
CA TRP A 124 8.24 15.49 4.01
C TRP A 124 7.19 14.55 4.60
#